data_AF-A0A961KGF8-F1
#
_entry.id   AF-A0A961KGF8-F1
#
_cell.length_a   1.000
_cell.length_b   1.000
_cell.length_c   1.000
_cell.angle_alpha   90.00
_cell.angle_beta   90.00
_cell.angle_gamma   90.00
#
_symmetry.space_group_name_H-M   'P 1'
#
loop_
_entity.id
_entity.type
_entity.pdbx_description
1 polymer ?
#
loop_
_entity_poly.entity_id
_entity_poly.type
_entity_poly.pdbx_seq_one_letter_code
_entity_poly.pdbx_strand_id
1 'polypeptide(L)'
;IIEGACGRVDRERLCALNARCTDGYVPGDRASEARFVAANHAFHLEIARASGNDRMTRLFAEILDEMTRMLHLAFVLRERPDEFRAEHDELIEALARNDVKEARGMTIKHIKSVRALTMDGIMTHTNLNLANIVPG
;
A
#
# COMPACT_ATOMS: atom_id res chain seq x y z
N ILE A 1 9.76 5.73 10.96
CA ILE A 1 8.98 6.57 10.03
C ILE A 1 7.71 7.07 10.70
N ILE A 2 6.74 6.20 10.98
CA ILE A 2 5.39 6.58 11.45
C ILE A 2 5.40 7.48 12.68
N GLU A 3 6.13 7.10 13.73
CA GLU A 3 6.19 7.90 14.97
C GLU A 3 6.76 9.31 14.72
N GLY A 4 7.73 9.44 13.81
CA GLY A 4 8.31 10.73 13.44
C GLY A 4 7.41 11.56 12.53
N ALA A 5 6.45 10.95 11.84
CA ALA A 5 5.51 11.62 10.94
C ALA A 5 4.26 12.15 11.67
N CYS A 6 3.96 11.61 12.86
CA CYS A 6 2.82 12.03 13.67
C CYS A 6 2.87 13.55 13.93
N GLY A 7 1.75 14.23 13.70
CA GLY A 7 1.61 15.68 13.83
C GLY A 7 2.35 16.52 12.78
N ARG A 8 2.99 15.90 11.78
CA ARG A 8 3.80 16.59 10.75
C ARG A 8 3.34 16.33 9.32
N VAL A 9 2.28 15.56 9.15
CA VAL A 9 1.74 15.22 7.83
C VAL A 9 0.94 16.37 7.24
N ASP A 10 1.02 16.53 5.93
CA ASP A 10 0.06 17.32 5.15
C ASP A 10 -1.19 16.46 4.92
N ARG A 11 -2.22 16.66 5.75
CA ARG A 11 -3.46 15.89 5.70
C ARG A 11 -4.17 16.04 4.36
N GLU A 12 -4.25 17.24 3.82
CA GLU A 12 -4.96 17.50 2.56
C GLU A 12 -4.28 16.75 1.40
N ARG A 13 -2.95 16.82 1.34
CA ARG A 13 -2.16 16.09 0.35
C ARG A 13 -2.30 14.58 0.50
N LEU A 14 -2.28 14.04 1.72
CA LEU A 14 -2.49 12.61 1.94
C LEU A 14 -3.89 12.16 1.52
N CYS A 15 -4.93 12.92 1.84
CA CYS A 15 -6.29 12.63 1.39
C CYS A 15 -6.40 12.64 -0.15
N ALA A 16 -5.77 13.60 -0.82
CA ALA A 16 -5.74 13.67 -2.28
C ALA A 16 -5.01 12.47 -2.91
N LEU A 17 -3.89 12.04 -2.32
CA LEU A 17 -3.17 10.85 -2.76
C LEU A 17 -4.00 9.57 -2.52
N ASN A 18 -4.66 9.45 -1.37
CA ASN A 18 -5.50 8.30 -1.05
C ASN A 18 -6.71 8.18 -1.99
N ALA A 19 -7.38 9.29 -2.30
CA ALA A 19 -8.50 9.32 -3.25
C ALA A 19 -8.09 8.81 -4.65
N ARG A 20 -6.87 9.13 -5.09
CA ARG A 20 -6.31 8.67 -6.37
C ARG A 20 -5.98 7.18 -6.40
N CYS A 21 -5.86 6.51 -5.25
CA CYS A 21 -5.66 5.07 -5.22
C CYS A 21 -6.89 4.33 -5.77
N THR A 22 -8.10 4.80 -5.47
CA THR A 22 -9.33 4.10 -5.88
C THR A 22 -9.98 4.68 -7.14
N ASP A 23 -9.51 5.85 -7.59
CA ASP A 23 -10.11 6.56 -8.73
C ASP A 23 -9.92 5.80 -10.05
N GLY A 24 -11.03 5.26 -10.57
CA GLY A 24 -11.07 4.56 -11.85
C GLY A 24 -10.16 3.31 -11.90
N TYR A 25 -9.99 2.61 -10.78
CA TYR A 25 -9.29 1.33 -10.73
C TYR A 25 -10.12 0.25 -11.47
N VAL A 26 -9.52 -0.38 -12.47
CA VAL A 26 -10.14 -1.45 -13.27
C VAL A 26 -9.18 -2.64 -13.28
N PRO A 27 -9.52 -3.75 -12.59
CA PRO A 27 -8.71 -4.96 -12.58
C PRO A 27 -8.36 -5.46 -13.98
N GLY A 28 -7.09 -5.76 -14.24
CA GLY A 28 -6.60 -6.19 -15.55
C GLY A 28 -6.35 -5.06 -16.56
N ASP A 29 -6.81 -3.83 -16.29
CA ASP A 29 -6.38 -2.66 -17.05
C ASP A 29 -5.05 -2.13 -16.53
N ARG A 30 -3.98 -2.41 -17.27
CA ARG A 30 -2.60 -2.04 -16.91
C ARG A 30 -2.44 -0.55 -16.60
N ALA A 31 -3.18 0.31 -17.28
CA ALA A 31 -3.07 1.76 -17.08
C ALA A 31 -3.67 2.16 -15.72
N SER A 32 -4.83 1.63 -15.36
CA SER A 32 -5.46 1.87 -14.06
C SER A 32 -4.66 1.28 -12.90
N GLU A 33 -4.11 0.08 -13.06
CA GLU A 33 -3.26 -0.58 -12.06
C GLU A 33 -1.98 0.23 -11.82
N ALA A 34 -1.34 0.73 -12.90
CA ALA A 34 -0.18 1.60 -12.79
C ALA A 34 -0.50 2.92 -12.07
N ARG A 35 -1.67 3.51 -12.31
CA ARG A 35 -2.13 4.72 -11.60
C ARG A 35 -2.31 4.45 -10.11
N PHE A 36 -2.97 3.35 -9.74
CA PHE A 36 -3.14 2.93 -8.35
C PHE A 36 -1.80 2.75 -7.66
N VAL A 37 -0.91 1.96 -8.27
CA VAL A 37 0.44 1.69 -7.77
C VAL A 37 1.21 2.99 -7.52
N ALA A 38 1.19 3.92 -8.49
CA ALA A 38 1.88 5.19 -8.37
C ALA A 38 1.30 6.07 -7.25
N ALA A 39 -0.03 6.10 -7.11
CA ALA A 39 -0.70 6.84 -6.05
C ALA A 39 -0.38 6.24 -4.66
N ASN A 40 -0.41 4.92 -4.53
CA ASN A 40 -0.09 4.22 -3.29
C ASN A 40 1.36 4.43 -2.86
N HIS A 41 2.29 4.33 -3.81
CA HIS A 41 3.70 4.62 -3.57
C HIS A 41 3.90 6.07 -3.09
N ALA A 42 3.27 7.04 -3.78
CA ALA A 42 3.36 8.45 -3.42
C ALA A 42 2.76 8.73 -2.03
N PHE A 43 1.66 8.07 -1.67
CA PHE A 43 1.05 8.17 -0.34
C PHE A 43 2.03 7.76 0.78
N HIS A 44 2.62 6.58 0.69
CA HIS A 44 3.56 6.10 1.71
C HIS A 44 4.86 6.93 1.75
N LEU A 45 5.35 7.37 0.59
CA LEU A 45 6.54 8.23 0.52
C LEU A 45 6.30 9.59 1.17
N GLU A 46 5.10 10.15 1.06
CA GLU A 46 4.73 11.42 1.70
C GLU A 46 4.77 11.30 3.23
N ILE A 47 4.26 10.19 3.79
CA ILE A 47 4.37 9.88 5.22
C ILE A 47 5.84 9.76 5.65
N ALA A 48 6.67 9.11 4.82
CA ALA A 48 8.10 8.97 5.10
C ALA A 48 8.81 10.32 5.15
N ARG A 49 8.53 11.22 4.21
CA ARG A 49 9.05 12.59 4.18
C ARG A 49 8.65 13.39 5.40
N ALA A 50 7.38 13.29 5.83
CA ALA A 50 6.89 13.94 7.05
C ALA A 50 7.65 13.52 8.31
N SER A 51 8.33 12.36 8.31
CA SER A 51 9.16 11.93 9.44
C SER A 51 10.44 12.76 9.63
N GLY A 52 10.87 13.52 8.62
CA GLY A 52 12.07 14.37 8.67
C GLY A 52 13.39 13.59 8.65
N ASN A 53 13.37 12.30 8.30
CA ASN A 53 14.57 11.47 8.21
C ASN A 53 14.83 11.07 6.75
N ASP A 54 15.64 11.86 6.05
CA ASP A 54 15.93 11.66 4.63
C ASP A 54 16.62 10.34 4.34
N ARG A 55 17.51 9.89 5.24
CA ARG A 55 18.20 8.60 5.09
C ARG A 55 17.20 7.45 5.12
N MET A 56 16.29 7.47 6.08
CA MET A 56 15.25 6.45 6.23
C MET A 56 14.21 6.54 5.09
N THR A 57 13.91 7.75 4.62
CA THR A 57 13.01 7.97 3.47
C THR A 57 13.57 7.35 2.20
N ARG A 58 14.87 7.49 1.91
CA ARG A 58 15.51 6.86 0.74
C ARG A 58 15.44 5.33 0.80
N LEU A 59 15.83 4.74 1.93
CA LEU A 59 15.75 3.29 2.12
C LEU A 59 14.32 2.77 2.01
N PHE A 60 13.35 3.55 2.52
CA PHE A 60 11.95 3.18 2.44
C PHE A 60 11.40 3.26 1.00
N ALA A 61 11.84 4.23 0.21
CA ALA A 61 11.48 4.32 -1.20
C ALA A 61 11.96 3.07 -1.97
N GLU A 62 13.19 2.63 -1.74
CA GLU A 62 13.73 1.39 -2.35
C GLU A 62 12.88 0.16 -1.98
N ILE A 63 12.50 0.03 -0.70
CA ILE A 63 11.63 -1.06 -0.23
C ILE A 63 10.23 -0.97 -0.86
N LEU A 64 9.67 0.24 -0.95
CA LEU A 64 8.35 0.46 -1.57
C LEU A 64 8.36 0.08 -3.05
N ASP A 65 9.44 0.37 -3.79
CA ASP A 65 9.58 -0.02 -5.20
C ASP A 65 9.63 -1.54 -5.37
N GLU A 66 10.29 -2.26 -4.45
CA GLU A 66 10.29 -3.73 -4.42
C GLU A 66 8.90 -4.29 -4.08
N MET A 67 8.27 -3.75 -3.03
CA MET A 67 6.94 -4.16 -2.60
C MET A 67 5.88 -3.88 -3.66
N THR A 68 5.99 -2.78 -4.39
CA THR A 68 5.09 -2.39 -5.47
C THR A 68 5.00 -3.46 -6.55
N ARG A 69 6.13 -4.10 -6.91
CA ARG A 69 6.14 -5.21 -7.87
C ARG A 69 5.39 -6.43 -7.33
N MET A 70 5.55 -6.73 -6.04
CA MET A 70 4.83 -7.83 -5.38
C MET A 70 3.34 -7.52 -5.23
N LEU A 71 2.99 -6.27 -4.93
CA LEU A 71 1.62 -5.79 -4.83
C LEU A 71 0.93 -5.91 -6.17
N HIS A 72 1.55 -5.46 -7.27
CA HIS A 72 1.00 -5.61 -8.61
C HIS A 72 0.69 -7.08 -8.92
N LEU A 73 1.61 -8.00 -8.59
CA LEU A 73 1.38 -9.44 -8.74
C LEU A 73 0.20 -9.94 -7.89
N ALA A 74 -0.01 -9.41 -6.68
CA ALA A 74 -1.11 -9.78 -5.79
C ALA A 74 -2.46 -9.15 -6.15
N PHE A 75 -2.47 -7.92 -6.67
CA PHE A 75 -3.67 -7.13 -6.97
C PHE A 75 -4.36 -7.51 -8.27
N VAL A 76 -3.59 -8.00 -9.26
CA VAL A 76 -4.17 -8.67 -10.45
C VAL A 76 -5.08 -9.83 -10.04
N LEU A 77 -4.97 -10.31 -8.79
CA LEU A 77 -5.61 -11.53 -8.29
C LEU A 77 -6.77 -11.25 -7.32
N ARG A 78 -6.92 -10.03 -6.77
CA ARG A 78 -8.04 -9.67 -5.88
C ARG A 78 -8.44 -8.19 -6.00
N GLU A 79 -9.74 -7.95 -6.11
CA GLU A 79 -10.37 -6.61 -6.07
C GLU A 79 -10.58 -6.16 -4.62
N ARG A 80 -9.69 -5.32 -4.07
CA ARG A 80 -9.89 -4.68 -2.74
C ARG A 80 -9.51 -3.19 -2.63
N PRO A 81 -9.62 -2.35 -3.67
CA PRO A 81 -9.19 -0.95 -3.60
C PRO A 81 -9.88 -0.16 -2.47
N ASP A 82 -11.16 -0.44 -2.19
CA ASP A 82 -11.93 0.28 -1.16
C ASP A 82 -11.49 -0.05 0.29
N GLU A 83 -11.07 -1.28 0.57
CA GLU A 83 -10.58 -1.68 1.89
C GLU A 83 -9.28 -0.93 2.23
N PHE A 84 -8.38 -0.77 1.25
CA PHE A 84 -7.13 -0.02 1.44
C PHE A 84 -7.37 1.46 1.68
N ARG A 85 -8.34 2.04 0.97
CA ARG A 85 -8.71 3.43 1.15
C ARG A 85 -9.18 3.71 2.58
N ALA A 86 -10.04 2.85 3.12
CA ALA A 86 -10.52 2.98 4.49
C ALA A 86 -9.37 2.86 5.51
N GLU A 87 -8.46 1.90 5.34
CA GLU A 87 -7.28 1.77 6.21
C GLU A 87 -6.36 3.00 6.14
N HIS A 88 -6.19 3.60 4.97
CA HIS A 88 -5.45 4.84 4.81
C HIS A 88 -6.14 6.05 5.44
N ASP A 89 -7.47 6.18 5.30
CA ASP A 89 -8.22 7.29 5.89
C ASP A 89 -8.09 7.27 7.42
N GLU A 90 -8.24 6.11 8.05
CA GLU A 90 -8.02 5.95 9.50
C GLU A 90 -6.57 6.33 9.89
N LEU A 91 -5.56 5.98 9.07
CA LEU A 91 -4.16 6.27 9.35
C LEU A 91 -3.86 7.78 9.22
N ILE A 92 -4.44 8.44 8.21
CA ILE A 92 -4.33 9.88 8.02
C ILE A 92 -4.84 10.61 9.27
N GLU A 93 -6.00 10.21 9.80
CA GLU A 93 -6.58 10.82 11.00
C GLU A 93 -5.71 10.59 12.25
N ALA A 94 -5.18 9.38 12.44
CA ALA A 94 -4.27 9.10 13.55
C ALA A 94 -2.98 9.94 13.47
N LEU A 95 -2.40 10.05 12.27
CA LEU A 95 -1.20 10.87 12.03
C LEU A 95 -1.49 12.36 12.25
N ALA A 96 -2.62 12.86 11.76
CA ALA A 96 -3.02 14.26 11.91
C ALA A 96 -3.29 14.65 13.36
N ARG A 97 -3.90 13.76 14.16
CA ARG A 97 -4.13 13.95 15.60
C ARG A 97 -2.89 13.76 16.47
N ASN A 98 -1.74 13.43 15.87
CA ASN A 98 -0.51 13.09 16.59
C ASN A 98 -0.69 11.91 17.57
N ASP A 99 -1.59 10.98 17.26
CA ASP A 99 -1.80 9.77 18.07
C ASP A 99 -0.80 8.68 17.65
N VAL A 100 0.40 8.77 18.22
CA VAL A 100 1.52 7.87 17.91
C VAL A 100 1.16 6.40 18.15
N LYS A 101 0.40 6.11 19.21
CA LYS A 101 0.05 4.74 19.59
C LYS A 101 -0.92 4.14 18.58
N GLU A 102 -1.95 4.89 18.21
CA GLU A 102 -2.92 4.47 17.21
C GLU A 102 -2.26 4.31 15.83
N ALA A 103 -1.53 5.33 15.36
CA ALA A 103 -0.85 5.28 14.06
C ALA A 103 0.11 4.09 13.94
N ARG A 104 0.84 3.77 15.02
CA ARG A 104 1.71 2.58 15.08
C ARG A 104 0.91 1.29 15.01
N GLY A 105 -0.17 1.16 15.78
CA GLY A 105 -1.04 -0.01 15.79
C GLY A 105 -1.65 -0.27 14.41
N MET A 106 -2.16 0.78 13.79
CA MET A 106 -2.70 0.81 12.44
C MET A 106 -1.70 0.36 11.38
N THR A 107 -0.49 0.91 11.41
CA THR A 107 0.57 0.52 10.46
C THR A 107 0.92 -0.96 10.58
N ILE A 108 1.01 -1.49 11.81
CA ILE A 108 1.28 -2.91 12.02
C ILE A 108 0.14 -3.78 11.50
N LYS A 109 -1.11 -3.37 11.70
CA LYS A 109 -2.29 -4.06 11.16
C LYS A 109 -2.23 -4.07 9.63
N HIS A 110 -2.03 -2.91 9.00
CA HIS A 110 -1.93 -2.76 7.55
C HIS A 110 -0.83 -3.63 6.93
N ILE A 111 0.40 -3.62 7.50
CA ILE A 111 1.50 -4.48 7.03
C ILE A 111 1.12 -5.98 7.10
N LYS A 112 0.42 -6.40 8.16
CA LYS A 112 -0.04 -7.79 8.29
C LYS A 112 -1.11 -8.13 7.25
N SER A 113 -2.08 -7.23 7.02
CA SER A 113 -3.12 -7.38 5.99
C SER A 113 -2.50 -7.53 4.61
N VAL A 114 -1.63 -6.58 4.21
CA VAL A 114 -0.91 -6.60 2.92
C VAL A 114 -0.11 -7.89 2.76
N ARG A 115 0.66 -8.29 3.77
CA ARG A 115 1.46 -9.52 3.71
C ARG A 115 0.59 -10.77 3.50
N ALA A 116 -0.53 -10.86 4.21
CA ALA A 116 -1.45 -11.98 4.05
C ALA A 116 -2.04 -12.03 2.63
N LEU A 117 -2.47 -10.88 2.11
CA LEU A 117 -2.99 -10.75 0.75
C LEU A 117 -1.94 -11.14 -0.30
N THR A 118 -0.71 -10.64 -0.17
CA THR A 118 0.38 -10.98 -1.08
C THR A 118 0.68 -12.48 -1.08
N MET A 119 0.74 -13.11 0.11
CA MET A 119 1.00 -14.55 0.21
C MET A 119 -0.14 -15.39 -0.35
N ASP A 120 -1.39 -15.02 -0.08
CA ASP A 120 -2.60 -15.68 -0.62
C ASP A 120 -2.63 -15.63 -2.16
N GLY A 121 -2.33 -14.45 -2.72
CA GLY A 121 -2.22 -14.25 -4.16
C GLY A 121 -1.13 -15.13 -4.78
N ILE A 122 0.08 -15.12 -4.20
CA ILE A 122 1.19 -15.96 -4.69
C ILE A 122 0.81 -17.44 -4.63
N MET A 123 0.28 -17.94 -3.50
CA MET A 123 -0.06 -19.36 -3.35
C MET A 123 -1.15 -19.82 -4.34
N THR A 124 -2.17 -18.98 -4.55
CA THR A 124 -3.26 -19.29 -5.48
C THR A 124 -2.75 -19.42 -6.92
N HIS A 125 -1.85 -18.54 -7.34
CA HIS A 125 -1.35 -18.54 -8.72
C HIS A 125 -0.21 -19.52 -8.97
N THR A 126 0.58 -19.84 -7.95
CA THR A 126 1.64 -20.86 -8.06
C THR A 126 1.04 -22.27 -8.16
N ASN A 127 -0.08 -22.54 -7.47
CA ASN A 127 -0.78 -23.82 -7.57
C ASN A 127 -1.51 -24.02 -8.92
N LEU A 128 -1.98 -22.95 -9.58
CA LEU A 128 -2.57 -23.06 -10.92
C LEU A 128 -1.55 -23.46 -12.00
N ASN A 129 -0.26 -23.17 -11.80
CA ASN A 129 0.79 -23.60 -12.73
C ASN A 129 1.20 -25.08 -12.59
N LEU A 130 0.85 -25.75 -11.47
CA LEU A 130 1.16 -27.17 -11.27
C LEU A 130 0.02 -28.11 -11.70
N ALA A 131 -1.20 -27.60 -11.89
CA ALA A 131 -2.38 -28.40 -12.22
C ALA A 131 -2.58 -28.66 -13.72
N ASN A 132 -1.70 -28.16 -14.61
CA ASN A 132 -1.91 -28.21 -16.06
C ASN A 132 -0.89 -29.03 -16.86
N ILE A 133 -0.22 -30.02 -16.24
CA ILE A 133 0.55 -31.03 -16.96
C ILE A 133 -0.18 -32.37 -16.86
N VAL A 134 -1.15 -32.58 -17.75
CA VAL A 134 -1.57 -33.94 -18.15
C VAL A 134 -0.89 -34.20 -19.50
N PRO A 135 0.07 -35.13 -19.60
CA PRO A 135 0.55 -35.58 -20.90
C PRO A 135 -0.53 -36.47 -21.51
N GLY A 136 -0.97 -36.11 -22.71
CA GLY A 136 -1.66 -37.03 -23.61
C GLY A 136 -0.72 -38.08 -24.18
#